data_AF-E1QYB7-F1
#
_entry.id   AF-E1QYB7-F1
#
_cell.length_a   1.000
_cell.length_b   1.000
_cell.length_c   1.000
_cell.angle_alpha   90.00
_cell.angle_beta   90.00
_cell.angle_gamma   90.00
#
_symmetry.space_group_name_H-M   'P 1'
#
loop_
_entity.id
_entity.type
_entity.pdbx_description
1 polymer ?
#
loop_
_entity_poly.entity_id
_entity_poly.type
_entity_poly.pdbx_seq_one_letter_code
_entity_poly.pdbx_strand_id
1 'polypeptide(L)'
;MPQRSRCSSHDCRASHGARLGTRALASAVAALVLALSSIAAVPAQAEEPIPDEYKAQVEGNYWSELCWYTDESGLHRVMPTYLVDYFQNSRLKWSDDVAHEYYVPGFPDAGIIADKTAEDELRELVTQYWAVYSMDLPHAEPSDPALNHWQGGKQWNPYDFNYETDVLTVDSTDYNVRGDIQERGESSTAVVKHEVGDTVNLDLQLDLDVFKRVRNTALLAVINSEFPAYYTMLNDLPENGLASSDGAFAFVLDLPEGLEATDSTTYKLTGIDGFDLSVSKEKGGKRLVVKARLKPHGEYEPLKDLYARIQGVRSATLSIDGLKVTDQVARNQDSTVVAYAYGAHEVVSSSSNDAIINKDTSAQYDNKHWYARIPMLFAAKQNDAGRDVAAPADKPNLMTYSFRVDAPGTCTVTFVNDGDTYASVKAERGKTIDGDALTDESMPANPSKDGCVFKGWNTAQDGTGDAFDGSTVVNGDMTVYADYVKKPVPQPGPPSQPKAPAATPKAKVRRALPQTGDPALPVAPVAVGVAAVGTLLVGAALRCRAH
;
A
#
# COMPACT_ATOMS: atom_id res chain seq x y z
N MET A 1 67.04 61.27 -9.66
CA MET A 1 66.38 62.58 -9.83
C MET A 1 66.54 62.97 -11.28
N PRO A 2 65.51 63.48 -11.98
CA PRO A 2 64.06 63.58 -11.66
C PRO A 2 63.32 62.27 -12.04
N GLN A 3 61.98 62.09 -12.06
CA GLN A 3 60.76 62.75 -11.51
C GLN A 3 59.71 61.59 -11.40
N ARG A 4 58.96 61.34 -10.31
CA ARG A 4 57.88 62.11 -9.64
C ARG A 4 56.74 62.49 -10.60
N SER A 5 55.46 62.22 -10.32
CA SER A 5 54.71 62.33 -9.05
C SER A 5 53.82 61.09 -8.75
N ARG A 6 53.18 60.81 -7.58
CA ARG A 6 52.56 61.59 -6.46
C ARG A 6 51.30 62.38 -6.89
N CYS A 7 50.17 62.49 -6.17
CA CYS A 7 49.63 61.95 -4.90
C CYS A 7 48.12 61.57 -5.17
N SER A 8 47.22 61.19 -4.24
CA SER A 8 47.17 61.25 -2.77
C SER A 8 46.27 60.15 -2.18
N SER A 9 46.50 59.82 -0.90
CA SER A 9 45.55 59.09 -0.04
C SER A 9 44.56 60.04 0.65
N HIS A 10 43.47 59.48 1.20
CA HIS A 10 42.76 59.99 2.38
C HIS A 10 42.10 58.85 3.16
N ASP A 11 42.48 58.69 4.43
CA ASP A 11 41.82 57.83 5.41
C ASP A 11 40.68 58.57 6.12
N CYS A 12 39.64 57.85 6.58
CA CYS A 12 39.39 57.63 8.02
C CYS A 12 37.97 57.12 8.36
N ARG A 13 37.95 56.15 9.30
CA ARG A 13 37.01 55.96 10.45
C ARG A 13 35.49 56.00 10.18
N ALA A 14 34.67 54.98 10.46
CA ALA A 14 34.54 54.05 11.61
C ALA A 14 33.67 54.54 12.80
N SER A 15 32.50 53.92 12.94
CA SER A 15 31.71 53.68 14.17
C SER A 15 30.80 52.46 13.87
N HIS A 16 30.77 51.37 14.64
CA HIS A 16 30.27 51.18 16.02
C HIS A 16 28.81 51.61 16.25
N GLY A 17 27.95 50.60 16.44
CA GLY A 17 26.56 50.76 16.88
C GLY A 17 25.89 49.41 17.09
N ALA A 18 25.91 48.88 18.32
CA ALA A 18 25.27 47.61 18.67
C ALA A 18 24.36 47.80 19.90
N ARG A 19 23.17 47.20 19.89
CA ARG A 19 22.44 46.74 21.09
C ARG A 19 21.22 45.88 20.78
N LEU A 20 20.83 45.10 21.80
CA LEU A 20 19.69 44.20 21.94
C LEU A 20 18.36 44.90 21.54
N GLY A 21 17.29 44.21 21.11
CA GLY A 21 17.02 42.77 21.08
C GLY A 21 15.72 42.42 21.85
N THR A 22 14.85 41.60 21.27
CA THR A 22 13.58 41.16 21.88
C THR A 22 13.18 39.77 21.38
N ARG A 23 12.51 38.98 22.23
CA ARG A 23 11.85 37.72 21.83
C ARG A 23 10.47 38.02 21.22
N ALA A 24 10.10 37.28 20.19
CA ALA A 24 8.71 37.04 19.82
C ALA A 24 8.57 35.57 19.41
N LEU A 25 7.55 34.87 19.93
CA LEU A 25 7.12 33.59 19.34
C LEU A 25 6.22 33.92 18.16
N ALA A 26 6.41 33.23 17.04
CA ALA A 26 5.46 33.21 15.94
C ALA A 26 5.38 31.78 15.40
N SER A 27 4.29 31.08 15.70
CA SER A 27 4.00 29.78 15.11
C SER A 27 3.69 29.94 13.63
N ALA A 28 4.55 29.41 12.76
CA ALA A 28 4.29 29.35 11.32
C ALA A 28 3.82 27.94 10.96
N VAL A 29 2.53 27.78 10.70
CA VAL A 29 1.98 26.54 10.13
C VAL A 29 2.46 26.44 8.69
N ALA A 30 3.31 25.45 8.40
CA ALA A 30 3.75 25.16 7.04
C ALA A 30 2.62 24.46 6.26
N ALA A 31 1.74 25.25 5.65
CA ALA A 31 0.71 24.74 4.75
C ALA A 31 1.36 24.18 3.48
N LEU A 32 1.34 22.86 3.33
CA LEU A 32 1.85 22.17 2.14
C LEU A 32 0.94 22.47 0.95
N VAL A 33 1.36 23.38 0.07
CA VAL A 33 0.66 23.62 -1.20
C VAL A 33 0.99 22.49 -2.16
N LEU A 34 0.03 21.58 -2.36
CA LEU A 34 0.08 20.57 -3.42
C LEU A 34 0.04 21.24 -4.79
N ALA A 35 1.21 21.54 -5.34
CA ALA A 35 1.37 21.96 -6.72
C ALA A 35 1.10 20.74 -7.63
N LEU A 36 -0.15 20.61 -8.07
CA LEU A 36 -0.56 19.66 -9.11
C LEU A 36 0.02 20.08 -10.47
N SER A 37 1.32 19.87 -10.63
CA SER A 37 2.00 19.88 -11.92
C SER A 37 1.43 18.72 -12.74
N SER A 38 0.48 19.02 -13.63
CA SER A 38 -0.06 18.08 -14.61
C SER A 38 0.99 17.77 -15.67
N ILE A 39 1.97 16.94 -15.31
CA ILE A 39 2.87 16.27 -16.24
C ILE A 39 1.96 15.47 -17.18
N ALA A 40 2.06 15.71 -18.48
CA ALA A 40 1.39 14.89 -19.47
C ALA A 40 1.97 13.48 -19.36
N ALA A 41 1.14 12.50 -19.02
CA ALA A 41 1.59 11.12 -18.91
C ALA A 41 2.20 10.67 -20.25
N VAL A 42 3.47 10.27 -20.21
CA VAL A 42 4.05 9.47 -21.29
C VAL A 42 3.13 8.27 -21.50
N PRO A 43 2.73 7.93 -22.73
CA PRO A 43 1.86 6.78 -22.95
C PRO A 43 2.57 5.54 -22.39
N ALA A 44 1.94 4.88 -21.42
CA ALA A 44 2.48 3.66 -20.85
C ALA A 44 2.73 2.66 -21.99
N GLN A 45 3.98 2.22 -22.12
CA GLN A 45 4.36 1.13 -23.01
C GLN A 45 3.47 -0.06 -22.65
N ALA A 46 2.73 -0.58 -23.62
CA ALA A 46 1.86 -1.73 -23.39
C ALA A 46 2.74 -2.88 -22.87
N GLU A 47 2.32 -3.53 -21.77
CA GLU A 47 3.11 -4.58 -21.14
C GLU A 47 3.43 -5.68 -22.15
N GLU A 48 4.70 -5.77 -22.54
CA GLU A 48 5.18 -6.85 -23.40
C GLU A 48 5.11 -8.15 -22.59
N PRO A 49 4.45 -9.21 -23.12
CA PRO A 49 4.38 -10.47 -22.41
C PRO A 49 5.79 -11.06 -22.32
N ILE A 50 6.19 -11.47 -21.11
CA ILE A 50 7.47 -12.14 -20.85
C ILE A 50 7.67 -13.25 -21.90
N PRO A 51 8.75 -13.24 -22.72
CA PRO A 51 8.93 -14.24 -23.76
C PRO A 51 9.07 -15.65 -23.15
N ASP A 52 8.65 -16.69 -23.88
CA ASP A 52 8.51 -18.04 -23.33
C ASP A 52 9.80 -18.59 -22.69
N GLU A 53 10.96 -18.20 -23.20
CA GLU A 53 12.29 -18.57 -22.67
C GLU A 53 12.64 -17.92 -21.31
N TYR A 54 12.09 -16.75 -20.99
CA TYR A 54 12.28 -16.07 -19.69
C TYR A 54 11.21 -16.42 -18.66
N LYS A 55 10.06 -17.00 -19.06
CA LYS A 55 9.00 -17.40 -18.12
C LYS A 55 9.51 -18.39 -17.06
N ALA A 56 10.35 -19.34 -17.48
CA ALA A 56 10.97 -20.32 -16.59
C ALA A 56 12.00 -19.71 -15.61
N GLN A 57 12.44 -18.46 -15.81
CA GLN A 57 13.37 -17.76 -14.91
C GLN A 57 12.63 -17.00 -13.79
N VAL A 58 11.31 -16.78 -13.94
CA VAL A 58 10.48 -16.04 -12.98
C VAL A 58 9.18 -16.74 -12.57
N GLU A 59 9.01 -18.01 -12.91
CA GLU A 59 7.93 -18.86 -12.38
C GLU A 59 7.92 -18.83 -10.84
N GLY A 60 6.76 -18.98 -10.19
CA GLY A 60 6.68 -19.02 -8.73
C GLY A 60 6.95 -17.70 -7.99
N ASN A 61 7.32 -16.59 -8.64
CA ASN A 61 7.66 -15.30 -8.00
C ASN A 61 6.42 -14.49 -7.54
N TYR A 62 5.46 -15.15 -6.87
CA TYR A 62 4.15 -14.60 -6.46
C TYR A 62 4.20 -13.42 -5.48
N TRP A 63 5.37 -13.11 -4.91
CA TRP A 63 5.61 -11.92 -4.07
C TRP A 63 6.06 -10.71 -4.91
N SER A 64 5.90 -10.78 -6.23
CA SER A 64 6.25 -9.72 -7.17
C SER A 64 5.31 -9.68 -8.38
N GLU A 65 5.06 -8.47 -8.88
CA GLU A 65 4.33 -8.25 -10.14
C GLU A 65 5.35 -7.84 -11.21
N LEU A 66 5.57 -8.73 -12.18
CA LEU A 66 6.70 -8.70 -13.10
C LEU A 66 6.24 -8.54 -14.56
N CYS A 67 7.00 -7.76 -15.32
CA CYS A 67 6.80 -7.58 -16.77
C CYS A 67 8.11 -7.79 -17.53
N TRP A 68 8.02 -7.94 -18.86
CA TRP A 68 9.17 -7.77 -19.73
C TRP A 68 9.47 -6.27 -19.89
N TYR A 69 10.74 -5.91 -19.92
CA TYR A 69 11.21 -4.57 -20.23
C TYR A 69 12.21 -4.60 -21.37
N THR A 70 11.96 -3.75 -22.36
CA THR A 70 12.82 -3.45 -23.51
C THR A 70 12.98 -1.94 -23.59
N ASP A 71 14.21 -1.43 -23.72
CA ASP A 71 14.44 -0.03 -24.11
C ASP A 71 15.44 0.16 -25.27
N GLU A 72 15.57 1.41 -25.70
CA GLU A 72 16.33 1.81 -26.90
C GLU A 72 17.85 1.54 -26.80
N SER A 73 18.37 1.27 -25.58
CA SER A 73 19.79 0.87 -25.38
C SER A 73 20.04 -0.62 -25.63
N GLY A 74 18.99 -1.42 -25.84
CA GLY A 74 19.09 -2.88 -25.90
C GLY A 74 19.05 -3.55 -24.53
N LEU A 75 18.68 -2.82 -23.46
CA LEU A 75 18.36 -3.43 -22.18
C LEU A 75 17.08 -4.26 -22.31
N HIS A 76 17.24 -5.57 -22.23
CA HIS A 76 16.16 -6.55 -22.22
C HIS A 76 16.19 -7.34 -20.90
N ARG A 77 15.15 -7.26 -20.06
CA ARG A 77 15.07 -8.03 -18.80
C ARG A 77 13.64 -8.22 -18.31
N VAL A 78 13.43 -9.18 -17.40
CA VAL A 78 12.27 -9.15 -16.50
C VAL A 78 12.53 -8.17 -15.37
N MET A 79 11.52 -7.39 -14.95
CA MET A 79 11.60 -6.51 -13.79
C MET A 79 10.22 -6.30 -13.14
N PRO A 80 10.15 -5.78 -11.90
CA PRO A 80 8.88 -5.36 -11.30
C PRO A 80 8.20 -4.23 -12.10
N THR A 81 6.92 -4.40 -12.45
CA THR A 81 6.16 -3.45 -13.29
C THR A 81 6.22 -2.01 -12.76
N TYR A 82 6.18 -1.84 -11.43
CA TYR A 82 6.23 -0.52 -10.80
C TYR A 82 7.58 0.23 -10.94
N LEU A 83 8.64 -0.45 -11.41
CA LEU A 83 9.95 0.13 -11.71
C LEU A 83 10.17 0.46 -13.21
N VAL A 84 9.26 0.07 -14.11
CA VAL A 84 9.35 0.38 -15.56
C VAL A 84 9.47 1.89 -15.79
N ASP A 85 8.62 2.67 -15.13
CA ASP A 85 8.62 4.15 -15.16
C ASP A 85 9.94 4.75 -14.61
N TYR A 86 10.60 4.07 -13.66
CA TYR A 86 11.93 4.46 -13.19
C TYR A 86 13.00 4.26 -14.26
N PHE A 87 13.06 3.08 -14.90
CA PHE A 87 14.04 2.83 -15.97
C PHE A 87 13.77 3.68 -17.21
N GLN A 88 12.49 3.84 -17.61
CA GLN A 88 12.09 4.72 -18.72
C GLN A 88 12.54 6.17 -18.51
N ASN A 89 12.56 6.65 -17.26
CA ASN A 89 12.93 8.01 -16.85
C ASN A 89 14.17 8.03 -15.92
N SER A 90 15.12 7.12 -16.12
CA SER A 90 16.38 7.11 -15.36
C SER A 90 17.26 8.28 -15.79
N ARG A 91 17.92 8.96 -14.83
CA ARG A 91 18.89 10.01 -15.15
C ARG A 91 20.14 9.47 -15.85
N LEU A 92 20.34 8.15 -15.85
CA LEU A 92 21.51 7.47 -16.40
C LEU A 92 21.26 6.93 -17.82
N LYS A 93 20.09 7.20 -18.42
CA LYS A 93 19.74 6.81 -19.80
C LYS A 93 20.59 7.43 -20.92
N TRP A 94 21.58 8.26 -20.60
CA TRP A 94 22.62 8.68 -21.53
C TRP A 94 23.73 7.63 -21.70
N SER A 95 23.78 6.64 -20.81
CA SER A 95 24.72 5.52 -20.84
C SER A 95 24.02 4.29 -21.40
N ASP A 96 24.22 4.02 -22.68
CA ASP A 96 23.61 2.89 -23.39
C ASP A 96 24.23 1.52 -23.00
N ASP A 97 25.37 1.50 -22.31
CA ASP A 97 26.04 0.25 -21.91
C ASP A 97 25.39 -0.44 -20.71
N VAL A 98 24.21 -1.02 -20.93
CA VAL A 98 23.59 -1.98 -20.00
C VAL A 98 23.72 -3.43 -20.49
N ALA A 99 24.45 -3.65 -21.60
CA ALA A 99 24.29 -4.81 -22.49
C ALA A 99 25.57 -5.59 -22.81
N HIS A 100 26.66 -5.41 -22.07
CA HIS A 100 27.81 -6.32 -22.12
C HIS A 100 27.59 -7.59 -21.26
N GLU A 101 26.67 -8.45 -21.71
CA GLU A 101 26.41 -9.80 -21.15
C GLU A 101 27.70 -10.63 -20.96
N TYR A 102 28.73 -10.33 -21.77
CA TYR A 102 29.94 -11.15 -21.93
C TYR A 102 30.97 -11.07 -20.79
N TYR A 103 30.87 -10.10 -19.85
CA TYR A 103 31.90 -9.91 -18.83
C TYR A 103 31.43 -9.75 -17.39
N VAL A 104 30.18 -9.33 -17.16
CA VAL A 104 29.62 -9.26 -15.80
C VAL A 104 28.17 -9.73 -15.86
N PRO A 105 27.81 -10.84 -15.20
CA PRO A 105 26.40 -11.19 -15.03
C PRO A 105 25.67 -10.07 -14.29
N GLY A 106 24.50 -9.68 -14.78
CA GLY A 106 23.66 -8.66 -14.13
C GLY A 106 23.39 -9.05 -12.68
N PHE A 107 24.06 -8.37 -11.74
CA PHE A 107 24.09 -8.83 -10.36
C PHE A 107 22.72 -8.66 -9.70
N PRO A 108 22.32 -9.62 -8.85
CA PRO A 108 21.04 -10.28 -9.06
C PRO A 108 19.86 -9.34 -8.91
N ASP A 109 18.82 -9.64 -9.70
CA ASP A 109 17.44 -9.29 -9.40
C ASP A 109 17.06 -9.95 -8.06
N ALA A 110 17.44 -9.31 -6.95
CA ALA A 110 17.45 -9.95 -5.64
C ALA A 110 16.02 -10.28 -5.19
N GLY A 111 15.73 -11.57 -5.05
CA GLY A 111 14.37 -12.05 -4.82
C GLY A 111 13.49 -12.14 -6.07
N ILE A 112 14.05 -12.15 -7.28
CA ILE A 112 13.39 -12.52 -8.54
C ILE A 112 14.11 -13.72 -9.13
N ILE A 113 13.74 -14.92 -8.69
CA ILE A 113 14.42 -16.20 -9.01
C ILE A 113 13.34 -17.29 -9.06
N ALA A 114 13.24 -18.05 -10.15
CA ALA A 114 12.17 -19.05 -10.32
C ALA A 114 12.16 -20.16 -9.27
N ASP A 115 13.29 -20.86 -9.13
CA ASP A 115 13.36 -22.10 -8.38
C ASP A 115 14.68 -22.23 -7.61
N LYS A 116 14.85 -23.38 -6.94
CA LYS A 116 16.07 -23.66 -6.17
C LYS A 116 17.29 -23.95 -7.06
N THR A 117 17.09 -24.33 -8.32
CA THR A 117 18.17 -24.54 -9.29
C THR A 117 18.79 -23.20 -9.66
N ALA A 118 17.97 -22.22 -10.05
CA ALA A 118 18.42 -20.88 -10.40
C ALA A 118 19.05 -20.11 -9.21
N GLU A 119 18.57 -20.33 -7.98
CA GLU A 119 19.22 -19.77 -6.77
C GLU A 119 20.60 -20.40 -6.50
N ASP A 120 20.78 -21.68 -6.83
CA ASP A 120 22.04 -22.39 -6.66
C ASP A 120 23.05 -22.08 -7.77
N GLU A 121 22.59 -21.91 -9.01
CA GLU A 121 23.39 -21.40 -10.14
C GLU A 121 23.83 -19.95 -9.89
N LEU A 122 22.93 -19.08 -9.39
CA LEU A 122 23.28 -17.73 -8.96
C LEU A 122 24.35 -17.74 -7.86
N ARG A 123 24.27 -18.65 -6.89
CA ARG A 123 25.30 -18.79 -5.84
C ARG A 123 26.65 -19.16 -6.44
N GLU A 124 26.72 -20.13 -7.35
CA GLU A 124 27.97 -20.52 -8.01
C GLU A 124 28.56 -19.33 -8.80
N LEU A 125 27.70 -18.61 -9.53
CA LEU A 125 28.06 -17.42 -10.31
C LEU A 125 28.60 -16.26 -9.44
N VAL A 126 27.91 -15.94 -8.35
CA VAL A 126 28.35 -14.94 -7.34
C VAL A 126 29.68 -15.34 -6.73
N THR A 127 29.83 -16.62 -6.35
CA THR A 127 31.06 -17.16 -5.75
C THR A 127 32.24 -17.08 -6.71
N GLN A 128 32.06 -17.53 -7.95
CA GLN A 128 33.13 -17.64 -8.94
C GLN A 128 33.58 -16.30 -9.53
N TYR A 129 32.66 -15.35 -9.76
CA TYR A 129 32.96 -14.14 -10.53
C TYR A 129 33.03 -12.85 -9.70
N TRP A 130 32.57 -12.86 -8.45
CA TRP A 130 32.47 -11.64 -7.63
C TRP A 130 33.05 -11.83 -6.23
N ALA A 131 32.54 -12.78 -5.44
CA ALA A 131 32.94 -12.95 -4.05
C ALA A 131 34.41 -13.37 -3.90
N VAL A 132 34.98 -14.08 -4.88
CA VAL A 132 36.42 -14.39 -4.94
C VAL A 132 37.29 -13.13 -5.06
N TYR A 133 36.79 -12.08 -5.74
CA TYR A 133 37.46 -10.78 -5.86
C TYR A 133 37.14 -9.84 -4.68
N SER A 134 36.49 -10.34 -3.63
CA SER A 134 36.39 -9.69 -2.31
C SER A 134 36.90 -10.60 -1.19
N MET A 135 37.92 -11.42 -1.50
CA MET A 135 38.74 -12.17 -0.53
C MET A 135 40.18 -11.64 -0.56
N ASP A 136 40.87 -11.56 0.59
CA ASP A 136 42.31 -11.17 0.68
C ASP A 136 43.23 -12.28 0.11
N LEU A 137 43.13 -12.50 -1.20
CA LEU A 137 43.90 -13.47 -1.99
C LEU A 137 45.19 -12.84 -2.53
N PRO A 138 46.28 -13.62 -2.69
CA PRO A 138 47.53 -13.13 -3.26
C PRO A 138 47.37 -12.69 -4.73
N HIS A 139 47.38 -11.37 -4.97
CA HIS A 139 47.47 -10.80 -6.31
C HIS A 139 48.93 -10.71 -6.80
N ALA A 140 49.12 -10.78 -8.11
CA ALA A 140 50.43 -10.61 -8.73
C ALA A 140 50.83 -9.12 -8.77
N GLU A 141 51.83 -8.72 -7.97
CA GLU A 141 52.33 -7.34 -7.96
C GLU A 141 52.82 -6.89 -9.35
N PRO A 142 52.26 -5.80 -9.93
CA PRO A 142 52.75 -5.22 -11.17
C PRO A 142 54.22 -4.80 -11.08
N SER A 143 54.98 -5.05 -12.15
CA SER A 143 56.41 -4.71 -12.23
C SER A 143 56.70 -3.21 -12.35
N ASP A 144 55.67 -2.39 -12.61
CA ASP A 144 55.72 -0.93 -12.50
C ASP A 144 55.14 -0.49 -11.15
N PRO A 145 55.94 0.12 -10.25
CA PRO A 145 55.45 0.63 -8.97
C PRO A 145 54.37 1.71 -9.08
N ALA A 146 54.23 2.39 -10.24
CA ALA A 146 53.14 3.33 -10.47
C ALA A 146 51.77 2.64 -10.70
N LEU A 147 51.78 1.33 -10.96
CA LEU A 147 50.59 0.49 -11.17
C LEU A 147 50.33 -0.48 -10.00
N ASN A 148 51.21 -0.52 -8.99
CA ASN A 148 51.14 -1.50 -7.92
C ASN A 148 50.19 -1.04 -6.80
N HIS A 149 48.90 -1.25 -7.04
CA HIS A 149 47.82 -1.08 -6.05
C HIS A 149 47.69 -2.30 -5.10
N TRP A 150 48.32 -3.43 -5.44
CA TRP A 150 48.27 -4.71 -4.72
C TRP A 150 49.46 -4.94 -3.78
N GLN A 151 49.82 -3.91 -3.01
CA GLN A 151 51.09 -3.89 -2.27
C GLN A 151 51.18 -5.00 -1.20
N GLY A 152 52.25 -5.80 -1.26
CA GLY A 152 52.40 -7.00 -0.43
C GLY A 152 51.55 -8.18 -0.92
N GLY A 153 51.09 -8.16 -2.17
CA GLY A 153 50.16 -9.13 -2.76
C GLY A 153 48.71 -9.01 -2.28
N LYS A 154 48.35 -7.94 -1.56
CA LYS A 154 47.00 -7.74 -1.00
C LYS A 154 46.01 -7.21 -2.03
N GLN A 155 44.72 -7.42 -1.79
CA GLN A 155 43.67 -6.75 -2.55
C GLN A 155 43.69 -5.22 -2.38
N TRP A 156 43.31 -4.51 -3.44
CA TRP A 156 43.05 -3.07 -3.39
C TRP A 156 41.62 -2.84 -2.87
N ASN A 157 41.53 -2.18 -1.71
CA ASN A 157 40.28 -1.81 -1.05
C ASN A 157 40.37 -0.32 -0.64
N PRO A 158 40.10 0.61 -1.58
CA PRO A 158 40.38 2.04 -1.39
C PRO A 158 39.49 2.73 -0.35
N TYR A 159 38.43 2.07 0.12
CA TYR A 159 37.41 2.63 1.02
C TYR A 159 37.27 1.85 2.35
N ASP A 160 38.28 1.04 2.70
CA ASP A 160 38.35 0.29 3.98
C ASP A 160 37.12 -0.59 4.29
N PHE A 161 36.49 -1.21 3.27
CA PHE A 161 35.36 -2.12 3.49
C PHE A 161 35.76 -3.34 4.33
N ASN A 162 34.94 -3.75 5.31
CA ASN A 162 35.18 -4.97 6.05
C ASN A 162 34.79 -6.21 5.23
N TYR A 163 35.77 -7.05 4.88
CA TYR A 163 35.58 -8.28 4.12
C TYR A 163 34.61 -9.30 4.75
N GLU A 164 34.39 -9.26 6.07
CA GLU A 164 33.45 -10.17 6.75
C GLU A 164 32.00 -9.65 6.73
N THR A 165 31.78 -8.33 6.78
CA THR A 165 30.45 -7.73 7.03
C THR A 165 29.93 -6.86 5.90
N ASP A 166 30.79 -6.32 5.05
CA ASP A 166 30.45 -5.26 4.11
C ASP A 166 30.49 -5.67 2.64
N VAL A 167 30.85 -6.91 2.35
CA VAL A 167 30.88 -7.52 1.01
C VAL A 167 30.24 -8.92 1.05
N LEU A 168 29.92 -9.48 -0.11
CA LEU A 168 29.58 -10.89 -0.23
C LEU A 168 30.85 -11.75 -0.10
N THR A 169 30.67 -12.94 0.45
CA THR A 169 31.72 -13.93 0.66
C THR A 169 31.35 -15.22 -0.05
N VAL A 170 32.32 -16.11 -0.28
CA VAL A 170 32.08 -17.44 -0.87
C VAL A 170 31.16 -18.33 -0.01
N ASP A 171 31.03 -18.01 1.29
CA ASP A 171 30.12 -18.65 2.24
C ASP A 171 28.74 -17.96 2.33
N SER A 172 28.46 -16.92 1.53
CA SER A 172 27.18 -16.21 1.56
C SER A 172 26.09 -17.00 0.84
N THR A 173 24.99 -17.32 1.55
CA THR A 173 23.93 -18.21 1.06
C THR A 173 22.55 -17.56 0.88
N ASP A 174 22.37 -16.31 1.30
CA ASP A 174 21.14 -15.54 1.05
C ASP A 174 21.50 -14.24 0.31
N TYR A 175 20.87 -14.03 -0.84
CA TYR A 175 21.01 -12.85 -1.70
C TYR A 175 19.69 -12.09 -1.85
N ASN A 176 18.67 -12.44 -1.06
CA ASN A 176 17.35 -11.82 -1.13
C ASN A 176 17.32 -10.56 -0.27
N VAL A 177 16.82 -9.44 -0.83
CA VAL A 177 16.36 -8.33 0.01
C VAL A 177 15.17 -8.83 0.82
N ARG A 178 15.21 -8.64 2.14
CA ARG A 178 14.16 -9.09 3.06
C ARG A 178 13.29 -7.92 3.48
N GLY A 179 12.01 -8.18 3.67
CA GLY A 179 11.06 -7.23 4.21
C GLY A 179 10.18 -7.81 5.30
N ASP A 180 9.50 -6.95 6.02
CA ASP A 180 8.43 -7.33 6.95
C ASP A 180 7.43 -6.18 7.13
N ILE A 181 6.19 -6.49 7.50
CA ILE A 181 5.14 -5.49 7.70
C ILE A 181 4.42 -5.74 9.03
N GLN A 182 4.21 -4.67 9.79
CA GLN A 182 3.53 -4.72 11.07
C GLN A 182 2.72 -3.45 11.34
N GLU A 183 1.77 -3.55 12.26
CA GLU A 183 1.28 -2.37 12.98
C GLU A 183 2.33 -1.87 13.98
N ARG A 184 2.47 -0.55 14.09
CA ARG A 184 3.47 0.10 14.94
C ARG A 184 3.15 -0.07 16.42
N GLY A 185 3.96 -0.88 17.09
CA GLY A 185 3.83 -1.21 18.52
C GLY A 185 3.48 -2.67 18.77
N GLU A 186 2.98 -3.36 17.74
CA GLU A 186 2.64 -4.79 17.76
C GLU A 186 3.79 -5.66 17.21
N SER A 187 3.59 -6.98 17.19
CA SER A 187 4.47 -7.93 16.46
C SER A 187 3.95 -8.14 15.04
N SER A 188 4.83 -8.28 14.04
CA SER A 188 4.43 -8.69 12.68
C SER A 188 3.73 -10.04 12.66
N THR A 189 4.09 -10.96 13.57
CA THR A 189 3.43 -12.27 13.71
C THR A 189 2.02 -12.22 14.33
N ALA A 190 1.52 -11.05 14.73
CA ALA A 190 0.25 -10.92 15.44
C ALA A 190 -0.93 -10.67 14.48
N VAL A 191 -2.07 -11.31 14.77
CA VAL A 191 -3.36 -10.88 14.23
C VAL A 191 -3.95 -9.85 15.19
N VAL A 192 -3.82 -8.57 14.84
CA VAL A 192 -4.19 -7.46 15.74
C VAL A 192 -5.72 -7.33 15.86
N LYS A 193 -6.22 -7.00 17.05
CA LYS A 193 -7.66 -6.81 17.31
C LYS A 193 -8.03 -5.33 17.22
N HIS A 194 -9.05 -5.02 16.41
CA HIS A 194 -9.56 -3.66 16.20
C HIS A 194 -11.09 -3.61 16.32
N GLU A 195 -11.62 -2.43 16.61
CA GLU A 195 -13.03 -2.07 16.44
C GLU A 195 -13.22 -1.19 15.17
N VAL A 196 -14.47 -0.88 14.82
CA VAL A 196 -14.76 -0.01 13.67
C VAL A 196 -14.60 1.46 14.04
N GLY A 197 -13.88 2.20 13.19
CA GLY A 197 -13.45 3.57 13.45
C GLY A 197 -12.00 3.68 13.93
N ASP A 198 -11.36 2.57 14.29
CA ASP A 198 -9.97 2.53 14.73
C ASP A 198 -8.97 2.92 13.64
N THR A 199 -7.73 3.16 14.07
CA THR A 199 -6.68 3.79 13.25
C THR A 199 -5.47 2.87 13.17
N VAL A 200 -5.32 2.17 12.05
CA VAL A 200 -4.17 1.30 11.81
C VAL A 200 -2.99 2.15 11.33
N ASN A 201 -1.81 1.94 11.92
CA ASN A 201 -0.56 2.61 11.50
C ASN A 201 0.48 1.55 11.17
N LEU A 202 0.81 1.39 9.89
CA LEU A 202 1.69 0.32 9.41
C LEU A 202 3.12 0.82 9.21
N ASP A 203 4.10 -0.01 9.58
CA ASP A 203 5.49 0.16 9.19
C ASP A 203 5.92 -1.03 8.32
N LEU A 204 6.18 -0.76 7.03
CA LEU A 204 6.73 -1.71 6.06
C LEU A 204 8.25 -1.51 6.01
N GLN A 205 8.99 -2.48 6.52
CA GLN A 205 10.44 -2.42 6.75
C GLN A 205 11.18 -3.29 5.71
N LEU A 206 12.37 -2.84 5.30
CA LEU A 206 13.29 -3.56 4.43
C LEU A 206 14.68 -3.65 5.07
N ASP A 207 15.28 -4.84 5.05
CA ASP A 207 16.71 -5.04 5.29
C ASP A 207 17.47 -4.81 3.98
N LEU A 208 18.41 -3.86 3.99
CA LEU A 208 19.21 -3.45 2.85
C LEU A 208 20.71 -3.75 3.06
N ASP A 209 21.08 -4.59 4.03
CA ASP A 209 22.47 -5.00 4.19
C ASP A 209 22.96 -5.81 2.97
N VAL A 210 22.11 -6.69 2.41
CA VAL A 210 22.39 -7.40 1.15
C VAL A 210 22.64 -6.42 -0.01
N PHE A 211 21.87 -5.33 -0.09
CA PHE A 211 22.08 -4.27 -1.10
C PHE A 211 23.46 -3.59 -0.95
N LYS A 212 23.82 -3.20 0.29
CA LYS A 212 25.15 -2.65 0.63
C LYS A 212 26.26 -3.65 0.23
N ARG A 213 26.14 -4.91 0.67
CA ARG A 213 27.14 -5.96 0.41
C ARG A 213 27.30 -6.25 -1.07
N VAL A 214 26.21 -6.35 -1.83
CA VAL A 214 26.24 -6.44 -3.30
C VAL A 214 27.03 -5.28 -3.90
N ARG A 215 26.71 -4.03 -3.54
CA ARG A 215 27.32 -2.86 -4.16
C ARG A 215 28.81 -2.73 -3.87
N ASN A 216 29.22 -2.94 -2.63
CA ASN A 216 30.63 -2.93 -2.27
C ASN A 216 31.41 -4.06 -2.99
N THR A 217 30.80 -5.24 -3.13
CA THR A 217 31.40 -6.37 -3.90
C THR A 217 31.56 -6.00 -5.38
N ALA A 218 30.59 -5.29 -5.98
CA ALA A 218 30.68 -4.83 -7.37
C ALA A 218 31.94 -4.01 -7.62
N LEU A 219 32.22 -3.06 -6.72
CA LEU A 219 33.39 -2.22 -6.81
C LEU A 219 34.68 -3.03 -6.65
N LEU A 220 34.77 -3.87 -5.61
CA LEU A 220 35.98 -4.67 -5.39
C LEU A 220 36.26 -5.65 -6.54
N ALA A 221 35.23 -6.27 -7.11
CA ALA A 221 35.35 -7.17 -8.25
C ALA A 221 35.81 -6.45 -9.53
N VAL A 222 35.31 -5.23 -9.78
CA VAL A 222 35.79 -4.39 -10.89
C VAL A 222 37.26 -4.02 -10.71
N ILE A 223 37.65 -3.47 -9.56
CA ILE A 223 38.99 -2.89 -9.39
C ILE A 223 40.08 -3.95 -9.15
N ASN A 224 39.72 -5.17 -8.72
CA ASN A 224 40.65 -6.30 -8.54
C ASN A 224 40.59 -7.34 -9.69
N SER A 225 39.85 -7.09 -10.78
CA SER A 225 39.87 -7.96 -11.97
C SER A 225 41.22 -7.89 -12.69
N GLU A 226 41.88 -9.03 -12.90
CA GLU A 226 43.14 -9.10 -13.66
C GLU A 226 42.96 -8.80 -15.17
N PHE A 227 41.72 -8.66 -15.66
CA PHE A 227 41.39 -8.39 -17.05
C PHE A 227 40.52 -7.12 -17.21
N PRO A 228 41.00 -6.08 -17.92
CA PRO A 228 42.37 -5.60 -18.04
C PRO A 228 42.65 -4.46 -17.03
N ALA A 229 42.03 -4.51 -15.84
CA ALA A 229 41.68 -3.32 -15.05
C ALA A 229 42.87 -2.40 -14.70
N TYR A 230 44.03 -2.93 -14.32
CA TYR A 230 45.12 -2.09 -13.81
C TYR A 230 45.69 -1.10 -14.84
N TYR A 231 45.68 -1.45 -16.13
CA TYR A 231 46.06 -0.50 -17.19
C TYR A 231 44.95 0.49 -17.52
N THR A 232 43.68 0.16 -17.25
CA THR A 232 42.57 1.05 -17.55
C THR A 232 42.24 2.01 -16.40
N MET A 233 42.51 1.63 -15.15
CA MET A 233 42.36 2.49 -13.97
C MET A 233 43.40 3.64 -13.89
N LEU A 234 44.41 3.62 -14.77
CA LEU A 234 45.58 4.53 -14.77
C LEU A 234 45.27 6.03 -14.71
N ASN A 235 44.15 6.47 -15.29
CA ASN A 235 43.83 7.88 -15.47
C ASN A 235 43.05 8.43 -14.26
N ASP A 236 41.89 7.84 -13.96
CA ASP A 236 41.08 8.19 -12.78
C ASP A 236 40.84 6.97 -11.87
N LEU A 237 41.61 6.92 -10.78
CA LEU A 237 41.53 5.90 -9.72
C LEU A 237 40.30 6.12 -8.81
N PRO A 238 39.72 5.09 -8.17
CA PRO A 238 38.53 5.20 -7.30
C PRO A 238 38.60 6.28 -6.21
N GLU A 239 39.77 6.61 -5.69
CA GLU A 239 39.96 7.65 -4.68
C GLU A 239 39.65 9.07 -5.21
N ASN A 240 39.68 9.27 -6.54
CA ASN A 240 39.43 10.54 -7.23
C ASN A 240 38.42 10.44 -8.39
N GLY A 241 37.98 9.24 -8.74
CA GLY A 241 37.02 8.98 -9.80
C GLY A 241 35.62 9.53 -9.50
N LEU A 242 34.85 9.73 -10.56
CA LEU A 242 33.47 10.22 -10.55
C LEU A 242 32.49 9.10 -10.92
N ALA A 243 31.25 9.28 -10.48
CA ALA A 243 30.12 8.46 -10.88
C ALA A 243 28.85 9.32 -11.03
N SER A 244 27.87 8.80 -11.77
CA SER A 244 26.49 9.27 -11.73
C SER A 244 25.62 8.18 -11.12
N SER A 245 24.81 8.53 -10.12
CA SER A 245 23.94 7.60 -9.40
C SER A 245 22.45 7.91 -9.62
N ASP A 246 21.64 6.86 -9.64
CA ASP A 246 20.19 6.99 -9.60
C ASP A 246 19.51 5.82 -8.89
N GLY A 247 18.27 6.00 -8.43
CA GLY A 247 17.52 4.95 -7.76
C GLY A 247 16.05 5.30 -7.47
N ALA A 248 15.29 4.26 -7.12
CA ALA A 248 13.91 4.35 -6.69
C ALA A 248 13.50 3.16 -5.80
N PHE A 249 12.45 3.35 -5.01
CA PHE A 249 11.67 2.29 -4.40
C PHE A 249 10.22 2.37 -4.88
N ALA A 250 9.53 1.24 -4.91
CA ALA A 250 8.09 1.18 -5.11
C ALA A 250 7.49 0.21 -4.09
N PHE A 251 6.68 0.73 -3.17
CA PHE A 251 5.94 -0.04 -2.18
C PHE A 251 4.48 -0.12 -2.62
N VAL A 252 3.90 -1.31 -2.59
CA VAL A 252 2.52 -1.57 -3.04
C VAL A 252 1.79 -2.33 -1.95
N LEU A 253 0.59 -1.87 -1.59
CA LEU A 253 -0.24 -2.52 -0.58
C LEU A 253 -1.66 -2.72 -1.14
N ASP A 254 -2.08 -3.98 -1.30
CA ASP A 254 -3.50 -4.30 -1.46
C ASP A 254 -4.16 -4.32 -0.07
N LEU A 255 -5.11 -3.42 0.14
CA LEU A 255 -5.90 -3.31 1.36
C LEU A 255 -7.13 -4.24 1.27
N PRO A 256 -7.49 -4.95 2.36
CA PRO A 256 -8.71 -5.74 2.40
C PRO A 256 -9.96 -4.86 2.41
N GLU A 257 -11.12 -5.46 2.14
CA GLU A 257 -12.39 -4.82 2.44
C GLU A 257 -12.48 -4.52 3.95
N GLY A 258 -12.96 -3.32 4.28
CA GLY A 258 -12.94 -2.81 5.66
C GLY A 258 -11.69 -2.05 6.11
N LEU A 259 -10.62 -1.94 5.31
CA LEU A 259 -9.46 -1.08 5.62
C LEU A 259 -9.22 -0.07 4.49
N GLU A 260 -9.14 1.23 4.83
CA GLU A 260 -9.10 2.30 3.82
C GLU A 260 -8.13 3.44 4.16
N ALA A 261 -7.45 3.97 3.13
CA ALA A 261 -6.67 5.20 3.22
C ALA A 261 -7.53 6.42 2.93
N THR A 262 -7.61 7.34 3.89
CA THR A 262 -8.38 8.59 3.81
C THR A 262 -7.55 9.72 3.18
N ASP A 263 -8.00 10.96 3.32
CA ASP A 263 -7.22 12.17 3.00
C ASP A 263 -6.28 12.59 4.15
N SER A 264 -6.45 12.01 5.35
CA SER A 264 -5.55 12.21 6.50
C SER A 264 -4.50 11.11 6.65
N THR A 265 -4.49 10.10 5.77
CA THR A 265 -3.44 9.08 5.75
C THR A 265 -2.13 9.69 5.25
N THR A 266 -1.05 9.55 6.02
CA THR A 266 0.26 10.14 5.68
C THR A 266 1.33 9.06 5.50
N TYR A 267 2.36 9.40 4.72
CA TYR A 267 3.37 8.46 4.24
C TYR A 267 4.76 9.05 4.50
N LYS A 268 5.66 8.27 5.09
CA LYS A 268 7.00 8.72 5.44
C LYS A 268 8.02 7.59 5.27
N LEU A 269 9.08 7.87 4.53
CA LEU A 269 10.23 6.98 4.38
C LEU A 269 11.32 7.38 5.39
N THR A 270 11.93 6.39 6.03
CA THR A 270 13.02 6.54 7.01
C THR A 270 14.05 5.41 6.85
N GLY A 271 15.19 5.48 7.56
CA GLY A 271 16.33 4.57 7.40
C GLY A 271 17.25 4.96 6.23
N ILE A 272 16.68 5.55 5.18
CA ILE A 272 17.37 6.13 4.02
C ILE A 272 16.94 7.59 3.79
N ASP A 273 17.92 8.43 3.47
CA ASP A 273 17.74 9.86 3.18
C ASP A 273 17.73 10.14 1.68
N GLY A 274 17.31 11.36 1.30
CA GLY A 274 17.48 11.86 -0.07
C GLY A 274 16.40 11.47 -1.08
N PHE A 275 15.27 10.90 -0.65
CA PHE A 275 14.16 10.55 -1.56
C PHE A 275 13.07 11.64 -1.58
N ASP A 276 12.34 11.74 -2.70
CA ASP A 276 10.99 12.34 -2.76
C ASP A 276 9.95 11.24 -2.89
N LEU A 277 8.81 11.40 -2.22
CA LEU A 277 7.71 10.44 -2.25
C LEU A 277 6.57 10.93 -3.15
N SER A 278 5.98 10.01 -3.91
CA SER A 278 4.69 10.18 -4.58
C SER A 278 3.77 9.00 -4.26
N VAL A 279 2.47 9.28 -4.19
CA VAL A 279 1.46 8.29 -3.77
C VAL A 279 0.32 8.27 -4.77
N SER A 280 -0.05 7.09 -5.25
CA SER A 280 -1.23 6.84 -6.07
C SER A 280 -2.16 5.81 -5.41
N LYS A 281 -3.46 5.95 -5.67
CA LYS A 281 -4.52 5.03 -5.23
C LYS A 281 -5.07 4.31 -6.46
N GLU A 282 -4.90 2.99 -6.51
CA GLU A 282 -5.31 2.10 -7.59
C GLU A 282 -6.49 1.22 -7.14
N LYS A 283 -7.10 0.48 -8.09
CA LYS A 283 -8.24 -0.43 -7.83
C LYS A 283 -9.36 0.21 -6.99
N GLY A 284 -9.73 1.46 -7.31
CA GLY A 284 -10.75 2.22 -6.59
C GLY A 284 -10.37 2.68 -5.17
N GLY A 285 -9.07 2.66 -4.82
CA GLY A 285 -8.57 2.96 -3.47
C GLY A 285 -8.19 1.74 -2.65
N LYS A 286 -8.50 0.52 -3.12
CA LYS A 286 -8.11 -0.73 -2.46
C LYS A 286 -6.66 -1.15 -2.72
N ARG A 287 -5.93 -0.49 -3.62
CA ARG A 287 -4.46 -0.60 -3.71
C ARG A 287 -3.82 0.75 -3.46
N LEU A 288 -2.84 0.79 -2.56
CA LEU A 288 -1.93 1.93 -2.38
C LEU A 288 -0.63 1.65 -3.11
N VAL A 289 -0.08 2.68 -3.76
CA VAL A 289 1.25 2.62 -4.38
C VAL A 289 2.03 3.85 -3.92
N VAL A 290 3.16 3.62 -3.27
CA VAL A 290 4.07 4.66 -2.79
C VAL A 290 5.39 4.50 -3.52
N LYS A 291 5.69 5.42 -4.44
CA LYS A 291 6.99 5.50 -5.12
C LYS A 291 7.89 6.45 -4.34
N ALA A 292 9.16 6.09 -4.23
CA ALA A 292 10.23 6.94 -3.72
C ALA A 292 11.28 7.13 -4.81
N ARG A 293 11.61 8.37 -5.18
CA ARG A 293 12.61 8.70 -6.22
C ARG A 293 13.84 9.33 -5.59
N LEU A 294 15.04 8.78 -5.84
CA LEU A 294 16.30 9.32 -5.32
C LEU A 294 16.59 10.70 -5.92
N LYS A 295 16.89 11.69 -5.08
CA LYS A 295 17.32 13.04 -5.52
C LYS A 295 18.71 12.97 -6.16
N PRO A 296 18.99 13.74 -7.21
CA PRO A 296 20.32 13.82 -7.80
C PRO A 296 21.31 14.42 -6.79
N HIS A 297 22.46 13.76 -6.61
CA HIS A 297 23.61 14.29 -5.89
C HIS A 297 24.48 15.21 -6.78
N GLY A 298 23.85 15.88 -7.75
CA GLY A 298 24.48 16.48 -8.92
C GLY A 298 24.19 15.69 -10.20
N GLU A 299 24.78 16.13 -11.32
CA GLU A 299 24.84 15.32 -12.56
C GLU A 299 25.80 14.13 -12.41
N TYR A 300 26.87 14.35 -11.63
CA TYR A 300 27.86 13.39 -11.20
C TYR A 300 28.37 13.78 -9.80
N GLU A 301 29.07 12.86 -9.14
CA GLU A 301 29.61 12.98 -7.79
C GLU A 301 30.92 12.18 -7.64
N PRO A 302 31.76 12.43 -6.61
CA PRO A 302 32.91 11.58 -6.33
C PRO A 302 32.47 10.15 -5.97
N LEU A 303 33.12 9.15 -6.59
CA LEU A 303 32.83 7.72 -6.40
C LEU A 303 32.90 7.33 -4.91
N LYS A 304 33.90 7.86 -4.18
CA LYS A 304 34.05 7.66 -2.73
C LYS A 304 32.89 8.23 -1.91
N ASP A 305 32.28 9.34 -2.33
CA ASP A 305 31.18 9.97 -1.60
C ASP A 305 29.86 9.19 -1.85
N LEU A 306 29.70 8.62 -3.05
CA LEU A 306 28.65 7.65 -3.36
C LEU A 306 28.80 6.38 -2.50
N TYR A 307 29.98 5.76 -2.50
CA TYR A 307 30.21 4.52 -1.75
C TYR A 307 30.21 4.73 -0.23
N ALA A 308 30.62 5.89 0.29
CA ALA A 308 30.44 6.24 1.69
C ALA A 308 28.96 6.30 2.11
N ARG A 309 28.05 6.71 1.21
CA ARG A 309 26.60 6.65 1.46
C ARG A 309 26.05 5.23 1.35
N ILE A 310 26.45 4.47 0.33
CA ILE A 310 26.09 3.04 0.18
C ILE A 310 26.50 2.26 1.43
N GLN A 311 27.73 2.46 1.91
CA GLN A 311 28.29 1.87 3.13
C GLN A 311 27.54 2.27 4.41
N GLY A 312 26.75 3.35 4.38
CA GLY A 312 25.82 3.75 5.45
C GLY A 312 24.43 3.12 5.38
N VAL A 313 24.02 2.54 4.25
CA VAL A 313 22.69 1.91 4.09
C VAL A 313 22.58 0.65 4.95
N ARG A 314 21.48 0.52 5.70
CA ARG A 314 21.17 -0.66 6.53
C ARG A 314 19.74 -1.13 6.36
N SER A 315 18.77 -0.22 6.40
CA SER A 315 17.36 -0.53 6.24
C SER A 315 16.58 0.65 5.67
N ALA A 316 15.37 0.38 5.18
CA ALA A 316 14.40 1.40 4.81
C ALA A 316 13.03 1.06 5.40
N THR A 317 12.34 2.04 5.97
CA THR A 317 11.01 1.87 6.55
C THR A 317 10.03 2.87 5.97
N LEU A 318 9.01 2.38 5.26
CA LEU A 318 7.83 3.14 4.88
C LEU A 318 6.80 3.05 6.01
N SER A 319 6.63 4.16 6.72
CA SER A 319 5.53 4.38 7.66
C SER A 319 4.29 4.88 6.91
N ILE A 320 3.14 4.27 7.20
CA ILE A 320 1.81 4.60 6.67
C ILE A 320 0.89 4.84 7.87
N ASP A 321 0.68 6.11 8.22
CA ASP A 321 -0.09 6.52 9.39
C ASP A 321 -1.52 6.89 8.99
N GLY A 322 -2.52 6.48 9.78
CA GLY A 322 -3.89 6.93 9.59
C GLY A 322 -4.72 6.13 8.57
N LEU A 323 -4.51 4.83 8.44
CA LEU A 323 -5.48 3.94 7.78
C LEU A 323 -6.70 3.75 8.70
N LYS A 324 -7.89 3.55 8.13
CA LYS A 324 -9.14 3.45 8.89
C LYS A 324 -9.86 2.12 8.71
N VAL A 325 -10.25 1.53 9.84
CA VAL A 325 -11.15 0.36 9.89
C VAL A 325 -12.59 0.85 9.70
N THR A 326 -13.26 0.37 8.65
CA THR A 326 -14.62 0.77 8.27
C THR A 326 -15.66 -0.31 8.60
N ASP A 327 -16.94 0.03 8.57
CA ASP A 327 -18.03 -0.89 8.91
C ASP A 327 -18.18 -2.08 7.94
N GLN A 328 -17.64 -1.93 6.72
CA GLN A 328 -17.55 -2.98 5.69
C GLN A 328 -16.56 -4.11 6.04
N VAL A 329 -15.81 -3.99 7.15
CA VAL A 329 -14.90 -5.06 7.59
C VAL A 329 -15.68 -6.33 7.97
N ALA A 330 -15.26 -7.45 7.38
CA ALA A 330 -15.83 -8.75 7.68
C ALA A 330 -15.53 -9.17 9.13
N ARG A 331 -16.50 -9.81 9.79
CA ARG A 331 -16.47 -10.04 11.26
C ARG A 331 -16.10 -11.46 11.64
N ASN A 332 -15.41 -11.59 12.76
CA ASN A 332 -14.90 -12.86 13.32
C ASN A 332 -13.90 -13.61 12.42
N GLN A 333 -13.45 -13.00 11.32
CA GLN A 333 -12.45 -13.54 10.39
C GLN A 333 -11.28 -12.57 10.25
N ASP A 334 -10.16 -13.05 9.70
CA ASP A 334 -9.00 -12.21 9.47
C ASP A 334 -9.17 -11.41 8.18
N SER A 335 -8.78 -10.13 8.23
CA SER A 335 -8.65 -9.22 7.11
C SER A 335 -7.16 -8.94 6.90
N THR A 336 -6.63 -9.38 5.77
CA THR A 336 -5.19 -9.36 5.49
C THR A 336 -4.84 -8.28 4.46
N VAL A 337 -3.91 -7.40 4.83
CA VAL A 337 -3.17 -6.53 3.90
C VAL A 337 -2.06 -7.36 3.25
N VAL A 338 -1.95 -7.27 1.93
CA VAL A 338 -0.84 -7.88 1.17
C VAL A 338 0.09 -6.78 0.70
N ALA A 339 1.36 -6.88 1.05
CA ALA A 339 2.40 -5.91 0.71
C ALA A 339 3.43 -6.48 -0.27
N TYR A 340 3.92 -5.60 -1.13
CA TYR A 340 5.03 -5.83 -2.05
C TYR A 340 5.99 -4.65 -1.94
N ALA A 341 7.28 -4.90 -2.06
CA ALA A 341 8.28 -3.84 -2.02
C ALA A 341 9.40 -4.13 -3.03
N TYR A 342 9.64 -3.15 -3.89
CA TYR A 342 10.62 -3.20 -4.97
C TYR A 342 11.59 -2.05 -4.82
N GLY A 343 12.81 -2.24 -5.32
CA GLY A 343 13.75 -1.14 -5.46
C GLY A 343 14.68 -1.34 -6.64
N ALA A 344 15.20 -0.23 -7.15
CA ALA A 344 16.25 -0.19 -8.15
C ALA A 344 17.29 0.86 -7.78
N HIS A 345 18.53 0.60 -8.14
CA HIS A 345 19.63 1.54 -8.10
C HIS A 345 20.50 1.31 -9.33
N GLU A 346 21.10 2.37 -9.84
CA GLU A 346 22.03 2.33 -10.95
C GLU A 346 23.25 3.20 -10.62
N VAL A 347 24.42 2.74 -11.06
CA VAL A 347 25.68 3.50 -10.99
C VAL A 347 26.30 3.46 -12.38
N VAL A 348 26.56 4.63 -12.97
CA VAL A 348 27.47 4.77 -14.11
C VAL A 348 28.80 5.28 -13.55
N SER A 349 29.88 4.56 -13.85
CA SER A 349 31.22 4.88 -13.37
C SER A 349 32.26 4.48 -14.41
N SER A 350 33.38 5.20 -14.45
CA SER A 350 34.46 4.98 -15.41
C SER A 350 35.80 5.40 -14.80
N SER A 351 36.89 4.85 -15.31
CA SER A 351 38.24 5.37 -15.08
C SER A 351 38.64 6.53 -16.02
N SER A 352 37.64 7.10 -16.72
CA SER A 352 37.70 8.43 -17.32
C SER A 352 36.66 9.34 -16.65
N ASN A 353 37.13 10.34 -15.91
CA ASN A 353 36.28 11.39 -15.36
C ASN A 353 35.65 12.25 -16.48
N ASP A 354 36.36 12.47 -17.59
CA ASP A 354 35.82 13.17 -18.76
C ASP A 354 34.63 12.41 -19.38
N ALA A 355 34.61 11.07 -19.38
CA ALA A 355 33.47 10.29 -19.86
C ALA A 355 32.20 10.55 -19.02
N ILE A 356 32.34 10.62 -17.70
CA ILE A 356 31.24 10.92 -16.76
C ILE A 356 30.80 12.38 -16.87
N ILE A 357 31.74 13.33 -16.96
CA ILE A 357 31.45 14.78 -17.06
C ILE A 357 30.73 15.12 -18.37
N ASN A 358 31.20 14.57 -19.49
CA ASN A 358 30.68 14.90 -20.83
C ASN A 358 29.54 13.98 -21.28
N LYS A 359 29.20 12.95 -20.49
CA LYS A 359 28.23 11.89 -20.82
C LYS A 359 28.61 11.14 -22.11
N ASP A 360 29.90 10.85 -22.24
CA ASP A 360 30.50 10.22 -23.43
C ASP A 360 30.70 8.71 -23.19
N THR A 361 29.94 7.90 -23.91
CA THR A 361 30.03 6.42 -23.87
C THR A 361 31.21 5.88 -24.68
N SER A 362 31.92 6.69 -25.48
CA SER A 362 33.01 6.18 -26.34
C SER A 362 34.20 5.60 -25.59
N ALA A 363 34.40 5.99 -24.32
CA ALA A 363 35.40 5.42 -23.42
C ALA A 363 35.25 3.90 -23.21
N GLN A 364 34.03 3.37 -23.34
CA GLN A 364 33.72 1.94 -23.31
C GLN A 364 34.46 1.14 -24.41
N TYR A 365 34.73 1.76 -25.56
CA TYR A 365 35.24 1.09 -26.76
C TYR A 365 36.73 1.37 -27.04
N ASP A 366 37.38 2.24 -26.26
CA ASP A 366 38.72 2.75 -26.58
C ASP A 366 39.87 1.86 -26.08
N ASN A 367 39.56 0.81 -25.29
CA ASN A 367 40.49 -0.14 -24.68
C ASN A 367 41.54 0.49 -23.73
N LYS A 368 41.32 1.73 -23.26
CA LYS A 368 42.15 2.42 -22.26
C LYS A 368 41.41 2.77 -20.99
N HIS A 369 40.08 2.74 -21.01
CA HIS A 369 39.26 3.03 -19.84
C HIS A 369 38.38 1.83 -19.50
N TRP A 370 38.09 1.69 -18.21
CA TRP A 370 36.97 0.90 -17.77
C TRP A 370 35.73 1.80 -17.73
N TYR A 371 34.58 1.25 -18.08
CA TYR A 371 33.28 1.92 -18.09
C TYR A 371 32.22 0.86 -17.80
N ALA A 372 31.20 1.19 -16.99
CA ALA A 372 29.99 0.38 -16.88
C ALA A 372 28.81 1.19 -16.33
N ARG A 373 27.59 0.82 -16.76
CA ARG A 373 26.35 1.09 -16.03
C ARG A 373 25.95 -0.19 -15.29
N ILE A 374 26.03 -0.18 -13.96
CA ILE A 374 25.71 -1.35 -13.13
C ILE A 374 24.33 -1.16 -12.49
N PRO A 375 23.23 -1.62 -13.13
CA PRO A 375 21.93 -1.70 -12.48
C PRO A 375 21.93 -2.78 -11.39
N MET A 376 21.11 -2.58 -10.38
CA MET A 376 20.67 -3.60 -9.43
C MET A 376 19.20 -3.31 -9.14
N LEU A 377 18.35 -4.32 -9.13
CA LEU A 377 16.98 -4.21 -8.65
C LEU A 377 16.63 -5.40 -7.76
N PHE A 378 15.50 -5.31 -7.05
CA PHE A 378 15.05 -6.36 -6.16
C PHE A 378 13.52 -6.41 -6.03
N ALA A 379 13.01 -7.57 -5.61
CA ALA A 379 11.67 -7.75 -5.07
C ALA A 379 11.79 -8.41 -3.69
N ALA A 380 11.37 -7.70 -2.64
CA ALA A 380 11.59 -8.14 -1.27
C ALA A 380 10.72 -9.35 -0.91
N LYS A 381 11.33 -10.36 -0.27
CA LYS A 381 10.65 -11.51 0.33
C LYS A 381 10.36 -11.25 1.81
N GLN A 382 9.23 -11.72 2.36
CA GLN A 382 9.01 -11.65 3.81
C GLN A 382 10.12 -12.43 4.57
N ASN A 383 10.42 -11.98 5.77
CA ASN A 383 11.17 -12.75 6.77
C ASN A 383 10.28 -13.84 7.38
N ASP A 384 10.74 -15.10 7.40
CA ASP A 384 9.99 -16.22 8.01
C ASP A 384 9.60 -15.97 9.48
N ALA A 385 10.43 -15.22 10.21
CA ALA A 385 10.21 -14.86 11.61
C ALA A 385 9.12 -13.78 11.83
N GLY A 386 8.69 -13.08 10.78
CA GLY A 386 7.67 -12.03 10.83
C GLY A 386 6.27 -12.46 10.42
N ARG A 387 6.10 -13.71 9.97
CA ARG A 387 4.84 -14.17 9.36
C ARG A 387 3.72 -14.31 10.38
N ASP A 388 2.58 -13.68 10.11
CA ASP A 388 1.36 -13.82 10.90
C ASP A 388 0.67 -15.19 10.69
N VAL A 389 -0.18 -15.60 11.63
CA VAL A 389 -0.82 -16.94 11.59
C VAL A 389 -1.93 -17.10 10.54
N ALA A 390 -2.36 -16.01 9.89
CA ALA A 390 -3.26 -16.02 8.74
C ALA A 390 -2.53 -15.85 7.39
N ALA A 391 -1.20 -15.63 7.41
CA ALA A 391 -0.37 -15.58 6.22
C ALA A 391 -0.48 -16.90 5.41
N PRO A 392 -0.69 -16.86 4.06
CA PRO A 392 -0.96 -18.09 3.30
C PRO A 392 0.20 -19.09 3.38
N ALA A 393 -0.09 -20.32 3.81
CA ALA A 393 0.94 -21.34 4.04
C ALA A 393 1.66 -21.78 2.76
N ASP A 394 1.01 -21.65 1.59
CA ASP A 394 1.55 -21.89 0.26
C ASP A 394 2.44 -20.74 -0.27
N LYS A 395 2.45 -19.58 0.40
CA LYS A 395 3.14 -18.35 -0.06
C LYS A 395 4.07 -17.75 1.00
N PRO A 396 5.11 -18.48 1.46
CA PRO A 396 6.01 -18.01 2.52
C PRO A 396 6.66 -16.64 2.27
N ASN A 397 6.97 -16.30 1.01
CA ASN A 397 7.67 -15.06 0.69
C ASN A 397 6.76 -13.81 0.62
N LEU A 398 5.43 -13.97 0.65
CA LEU A 398 4.49 -12.86 0.45
C LEU A 398 4.29 -12.11 1.77
N MET A 399 4.66 -10.82 1.81
CA MET A 399 4.51 -10.00 3.02
C MET A 399 3.03 -9.76 3.34
N THR A 400 2.59 -10.24 4.50
CA THR A 400 1.23 -10.01 5.01
C THR A 400 1.22 -9.33 6.36
N TYR A 401 0.18 -8.52 6.58
CA TYR A 401 -0.24 -8.04 7.89
C TYR A 401 -1.73 -8.37 8.03
N SER A 402 -2.14 -9.03 9.13
CA SER A 402 -3.51 -9.45 9.36
C SER A 402 -4.10 -8.80 10.61
N PHE A 403 -5.36 -8.39 10.53
CA PHE A 403 -6.13 -7.91 11.69
C PHE A 403 -7.51 -8.58 11.72
N ARG A 404 -8.13 -8.63 12.90
CA ARG A 404 -9.48 -9.18 13.09
C ARG A 404 -10.37 -8.20 13.83
N VAL A 405 -11.55 -7.97 13.28
CA VAL A 405 -12.64 -7.26 13.95
C VAL A 405 -13.69 -8.30 14.34
N ASP A 406 -13.98 -8.40 15.62
CA ASP A 406 -15.02 -9.34 16.09
C ASP A 406 -16.42 -8.79 15.79
N ALA A 407 -17.41 -9.69 15.75
CA ALA A 407 -18.80 -9.29 15.65
C ALA A 407 -19.24 -8.56 16.93
N PRO A 408 -20.13 -7.55 16.85
CA PRO A 408 -20.70 -6.95 18.05
C PRO A 408 -21.41 -8.03 18.87
N GLY A 409 -21.07 -8.14 20.16
CA GLY A 409 -21.67 -9.15 21.03
C GLY A 409 -23.18 -8.96 21.14
N THR A 410 -23.95 -10.05 21.17
CA THR A 410 -25.41 -9.97 21.36
C THR A 410 -25.77 -9.57 22.79
N CYS A 411 -26.80 -8.74 22.92
CA CYS A 411 -27.47 -8.38 24.16
C CYS A 411 -28.83 -9.11 24.25
N THR A 412 -29.29 -9.43 25.45
CA THR A 412 -30.58 -10.09 25.69
C THR A 412 -31.61 -9.08 26.21
N VAL A 413 -32.71 -8.91 25.47
CA VAL A 413 -33.90 -8.17 25.92
C VAL A 413 -34.88 -9.17 26.52
N THR A 414 -35.11 -9.07 27.83
CA THR A 414 -36.06 -9.91 28.55
C THR A 414 -37.40 -9.19 28.70
N PHE A 415 -38.45 -9.76 28.14
CA PHE A 415 -39.81 -9.24 28.16
C PHE A 415 -40.56 -9.85 29.35
N VAL A 416 -41.12 -9.03 30.23
CA VAL A 416 -41.80 -9.44 31.46
C VAL A 416 -43.28 -9.04 31.43
N ASN A 417 -44.15 -10.02 31.64
CA ASN A 417 -45.60 -9.83 31.75
C ASN A 417 -46.09 -10.35 33.11
N ASP A 418 -46.83 -9.53 33.85
CA ASP A 418 -47.39 -9.82 35.18
C ASP A 418 -46.41 -10.36 36.25
N GLY A 419 -45.11 -10.16 36.03
CA GLY A 419 -44.01 -10.56 36.91
C GLY A 419 -43.20 -11.76 36.40
N ASP A 420 -43.74 -12.50 35.44
CA ASP A 420 -43.09 -13.66 34.81
C ASP A 420 -42.38 -13.27 33.50
N THR A 421 -41.33 -14.02 33.14
CA THR A 421 -40.69 -13.87 31.82
C THR A 421 -41.63 -14.35 30.73
N TYR A 422 -42.03 -13.43 29.85
CA TYR A 422 -42.88 -13.67 28.69
C TYR A 422 -42.08 -14.14 27.47
N ALA A 423 -40.92 -13.52 27.23
CA ALA A 423 -39.97 -13.89 26.18
C ALA A 423 -38.57 -13.37 26.53
N SER A 424 -37.56 -13.94 25.87
CA SER A 424 -36.22 -13.34 25.78
C SER A 424 -35.83 -13.34 24.31
N VAL A 425 -35.37 -12.19 23.82
CA VAL A 425 -34.98 -11.96 22.41
C VAL A 425 -33.57 -11.39 22.42
N LYS A 426 -32.75 -11.74 21.44
CA LYS A 426 -31.42 -11.12 21.27
C LYS A 426 -31.47 -9.93 20.32
N ALA A 427 -30.54 -9.01 20.52
CA ALA A 427 -30.19 -7.98 19.56
C ALA A 427 -28.66 -7.85 19.49
N GLU A 428 -28.09 -7.48 18.34
CA GLU A 428 -26.70 -7.03 18.26
C GLU A 428 -26.50 -5.75 19.10
N ARG A 429 -25.40 -5.68 19.86
CA ARG A 429 -25.11 -4.50 20.69
C ARG A 429 -24.98 -3.23 19.85
N GLY A 430 -25.76 -2.21 20.20
CA GLY A 430 -25.80 -0.93 19.47
C GLY A 430 -26.70 -0.96 18.23
N LYS A 431 -27.48 -2.03 18.02
CA LYS A 431 -28.52 -2.14 17.00
C LYS A 431 -29.92 -2.19 17.63
N THR A 432 -30.93 -2.31 16.79
CA THR A 432 -32.35 -2.42 17.12
C THR A 432 -32.86 -3.80 16.72
N ILE A 433 -33.81 -4.40 17.43
CA ILE A 433 -34.34 -5.76 17.12
C ILE A 433 -34.87 -5.84 15.68
N ASP A 434 -35.49 -4.79 15.15
CA ASP A 434 -36.03 -4.76 13.78
C ASP A 434 -34.98 -4.39 12.70
N GLY A 435 -33.70 -4.27 13.07
CA GLY A 435 -32.67 -3.60 12.24
C GLY A 435 -31.24 -4.09 12.44
N ASP A 436 -31.06 -5.33 12.90
CA ASP A 436 -29.78 -6.01 13.05
C ASP A 436 -29.66 -7.24 12.12
N ALA A 437 -28.60 -8.04 12.27
CA ALA A 437 -28.38 -9.23 11.44
C ALA A 437 -29.08 -10.52 11.93
N LEU A 438 -29.80 -10.50 13.06
CA LEU A 438 -30.36 -11.69 13.73
C LEU A 438 -31.74 -12.06 13.15
N THR A 439 -31.74 -12.56 11.91
CA THR A 439 -32.98 -12.84 11.14
C THR A 439 -33.93 -13.90 11.74
N ASP A 440 -33.54 -14.59 12.82
CA ASP A 440 -34.36 -15.52 13.61
C ASP A 440 -34.93 -14.92 14.92
N GLU A 441 -34.49 -13.72 15.31
CA GLU A 441 -34.95 -12.96 16.47
C GLU A 441 -35.99 -11.89 16.03
N SER A 442 -36.95 -11.54 16.89
CA SER A 442 -37.95 -10.49 16.60
C SER A 442 -38.75 -10.08 17.84
N MET A 443 -39.43 -8.93 17.79
CA MET A 443 -40.34 -8.49 18.85
C MET A 443 -41.43 -9.53 19.14
N PRO A 444 -41.65 -9.93 20.41
CA PRO A 444 -42.64 -10.96 20.74
C PRO A 444 -44.07 -10.44 20.55
N ALA A 445 -45.00 -11.37 20.28
CA ALA A 445 -46.42 -11.03 20.11
C ALA A 445 -46.99 -10.28 21.32
N ASN A 446 -47.88 -9.32 21.08
CA ASN A 446 -48.44 -8.47 22.14
C ASN A 446 -49.20 -9.30 23.21
N PRO A 447 -48.78 -9.28 24.49
CA PRO A 447 -49.36 -10.12 25.53
C PRO A 447 -50.78 -9.70 25.91
N SER A 448 -51.70 -10.66 25.96
CA SER A 448 -53.08 -10.44 26.38
C SER A 448 -53.24 -10.48 27.90
N LYS A 449 -54.08 -9.59 28.44
CA LYS A 449 -54.43 -9.55 29.86
C LYS A 449 -55.91 -9.21 30.05
N ASP A 450 -56.59 -9.97 30.90
CA ASP A 450 -58.03 -9.80 31.14
C ASP A 450 -58.34 -8.46 31.80
N GLY A 451 -59.46 -7.86 31.40
CA GLY A 451 -59.84 -6.51 31.83
C GLY A 451 -58.95 -5.36 31.32
N CYS A 452 -57.84 -5.63 30.61
CA CYS A 452 -56.88 -4.62 30.16
C CYS A 452 -56.70 -4.56 28.64
N VAL A 453 -56.08 -3.50 28.15
CA VAL A 453 -55.55 -3.31 26.79
C VAL A 453 -54.04 -3.11 26.92
N PHE A 454 -53.26 -3.92 26.21
CA PHE A 454 -51.80 -3.75 26.11
C PHE A 454 -51.48 -2.45 25.38
N LYS A 455 -50.51 -1.70 25.88
CA LYS A 455 -50.08 -0.41 25.29
C LYS A 455 -48.73 -0.47 24.57
N GLY A 456 -47.83 -1.33 25.03
CA GLY A 456 -46.44 -1.38 24.60
C GLY A 456 -45.56 -1.93 25.71
N TRP A 457 -44.26 -2.01 25.45
CA TRP A 457 -43.26 -2.35 26.45
C TRP A 457 -42.66 -1.08 27.05
N ASN A 458 -42.25 -1.13 28.31
CA ASN A 458 -41.67 0.00 29.04
C ASN A 458 -40.40 -0.43 29.79
N THR A 459 -39.42 0.46 29.94
CA THR A 459 -38.17 0.15 30.66
C THR A 459 -38.33 0.09 32.18
N ALA A 460 -39.46 0.54 32.74
CA ALA A 460 -39.80 0.41 34.16
C ALA A 460 -41.10 -0.40 34.39
N GLN A 461 -41.14 -1.17 35.47
CA GLN A 461 -42.25 -2.08 35.79
C GLN A 461 -43.58 -1.36 36.11
N ASP A 462 -43.53 -0.09 36.50
CA ASP A 462 -44.69 0.74 36.81
C ASP A 462 -45.17 1.61 35.62
N GLY A 463 -44.53 1.46 34.45
CA GLY A 463 -44.84 2.24 33.25
C GLY A 463 -44.31 3.67 33.26
N THR A 464 -43.44 4.05 34.20
CA THR A 464 -42.88 5.42 34.29
C THR A 464 -41.60 5.64 33.49
N GLY A 465 -41.00 4.58 32.95
CA GLY A 465 -39.81 4.63 32.12
C GLY A 465 -40.10 4.96 30.66
N ASP A 466 -39.09 4.81 29.82
CA ASP A 466 -39.19 5.00 28.38
C ASP A 466 -39.99 3.86 27.71
N ALA A 467 -40.67 4.19 26.61
CA ALA A 467 -41.30 3.19 25.76
C ALA A 467 -40.23 2.37 25.02
N PHE A 468 -40.49 1.07 24.84
CA PHE A 468 -39.62 0.15 24.11
C PHE A 468 -40.40 -0.55 22.99
N ASP A 469 -39.79 -0.59 21.82
CA ASP A 469 -40.24 -1.32 20.64
C ASP A 469 -39.03 -1.85 19.84
N GLY A 470 -39.28 -2.55 18.72
CA GLY A 470 -38.23 -3.15 17.91
C GLY A 470 -37.30 -2.15 17.22
N SER A 471 -37.64 -0.85 17.19
CA SER A 471 -36.78 0.24 16.71
C SER A 471 -35.90 0.86 17.81
N THR A 472 -35.99 0.35 19.05
CA THR A 472 -35.21 0.83 20.20
C THR A 472 -33.81 0.19 20.24
N VAL A 473 -32.76 1.01 20.46
CA VAL A 473 -31.35 0.57 20.41
C VAL A 473 -30.93 -0.14 21.70
N VAL A 474 -30.41 -1.37 21.57
CA VAL A 474 -30.04 -2.26 22.68
C VAL A 474 -28.52 -2.23 22.93
N ASN A 475 -28.08 -1.48 23.95
CA ASN A 475 -26.66 -1.29 24.26
C ASN A 475 -26.09 -2.27 25.32
N GLY A 476 -26.96 -3.09 25.93
CA GLY A 476 -26.63 -4.08 26.95
C GLY A 476 -27.84 -4.97 27.24
N ASP A 477 -27.66 -6.03 28.05
CA ASP A 477 -28.76 -6.85 28.53
C ASP A 477 -29.76 -5.98 29.33
N MET A 478 -31.05 -6.11 29.04
CA MET A 478 -32.09 -5.28 29.64
C MET A 478 -33.41 -6.03 29.86
N THR A 479 -34.28 -5.47 30.69
CA THR A 479 -35.61 -6.01 30.97
C THR A 479 -36.66 -4.95 30.67
N VAL A 480 -37.73 -5.35 29.99
CA VAL A 480 -38.85 -4.47 29.62
C VAL A 480 -40.18 -5.10 30.04
N TYR A 481 -41.12 -4.27 30.45
CA TYR A 481 -42.35 -4.68 31.15
C TYR A 481 -43.59 -4.28 30.35
N ALA A 482 -44.62 -5.14 30.37
CA ALA A 482 -45.84 -4.90 29.61
C ALA A 482 -46.72 -3.80 30.26
N ASP A 483 -46.90 -2.66 29.59
CA ASP A 483 -47.84 -1.60 30.02
C ASP A 483 -49.29 -1.93 29.63
N TYR A 484 -50.21 -1.62 30.53
CA TYR A 484 -51.63 -1.97 30.45
C TYR A 484 -52.54 -0.86 30.97
N VAL A 485 -53.52 -0.46 30.14
CA VAL A 485 -54.65 0.35 30.59
C VAL A 485 -55.90 -0.51 30.74
N LYS A 486 -56.60 -0.35 31.87
CA LYS A 486 -57.88 -1.03 32.11
C LYS A 486 -58.92 -0.64 31.06
N LYS A 487 -59.61 -1.64 30.50
CA LYS A 487 -60.76 -1.45 29.59
C LYS A 487 -61.83 -0.63 30.32
N PRO A 488 -62.45 0.37 29.67
CA PRO A 488 -63.56 1.11 30.28
C PRO A 488 -64.70 0.16 30.66
N VAL A 489 -65.15 0.21 31.91
CA VAL A 489 -66.31 -0.54 32.35
C VAL A 489 -67.55 0.05 31.66
N PRO A 490 -68.35 -0.73 30.92
CA PRO A 490 -69.57 -0.22 30.31
C PRO A 490 -70.53 0.28 31.38
N GLN A 491 -70.85 1.59 31.37
CA GLN A 491 -71.87 2.14 32.26
C GLN A 491 -73.25 1.52 31.90
N PRO A 492 -74.00 0.99 32.87
CA PRO A 492 -75.37 0.57 32.64
C PRO A 492 -76.23 1.73 32.11
N GLY A 493 -76.87 1.53 30.96
CA GLY A 493 -77.78 2.53 30.39
C GLY A 493 -79.02 2.74 31.27
N PRO A 494 -79.66 3.93 31.24
CA PRO A 494 -80.87 4.19 32.01
C PRO A 494 -82.01 3.20 31.67
N PRO A 495 -82.86 2.81 32.65
CA PRO A 495 -83.90 1.81 32.44
C PRO A 495 -84.98 2.28 31.46
N SER A 496 -85.42 1.38 30.58
CA SER A 496 -86.42 1.65 29.55
C SER A 496 -87.86 1.64 30.10
N GLN A 497 -88.64 2.67 29.74
CA GLN A 497 -90.05 2.79 30.13
C GLN A 497 -90.99 2.06 29.12
N PRO A 498 -92.17 1.55 29.54
CA PRO A 498 -93.06 0.76 28.67
C PRO A 498 -93.75 1.55 27.54
N LYS A 499 -94.14 0.85 26.46
CA LYS A 499 -94.88 1.39 25.29
C LYS A 499 -96.37 1.03 25.29
N ALA A 500 -97.24 2.00 24.96
CA ALA A 500 -98.45 1.89 24.11
C ALA A 500 -99.27 3.20 24.17
N PRO A 501 -100.24 3.49 23.26
CA PRO A 501 -100.54 2.89 21.94
C PRO A 501 -100.28 3.91 20.78
N ALA A 502 -101.02 3.90 19.67
CA ALA A 502 -100.58 4.45 18.36
C ALA A 502 -101.63 5.24 17.53
N ALA A 503 -101.16 5.79 16.38
CA ALA A 503 -101.88 6.13 15.12
C ALA A 503 -102.13 7.62 14.73
N THR A 504 -101.32 8.12 13.76
CA THR A 504 -101.65 8.85 12.49
C THR A 504 -102.84 9.82 12.37
N PRO A 505 -102.72 10.98 11.68
CA PRO A 505 -102.79 11.02 10.19
C PRO A 505 -101.92 12.08 9.44
N LYS A 506 -102.22 12.36 8.15
CA LYS A 506 -101.34 12.97 7.11
C LYS A 506 -101.80 14.36 6.61
N ALA A 507 -100.87 15.28 6.29
CA ALA A 507 -100.87 16.23 5.12
C ALA A 507 -99.61 17.15 5.20
N LYS A 508 -98.84 17.62 4.19
CA LYS A 508 -98.79 17.58 2.70
C LYS A 508 -99.07 18.90 1.94
N VAL A 509 -98.06 19.78 1.81
CA VAL A 509 -97.85 20.84 0.78
C VAL A 509 -96.31 20.91 0.56
N ARG A 510 -95.65 20.77 -0.62
CA ARG A 510 -95.58 21.57 -1.87
C ARG A 510 -95.09 23.03 -1.63
N ARG A 511 -94.20 23.67 -2.41
CA ARG A 511 -93.43 23.41 -3.67
C ARG A 511 -92.06 24.20 -3.54
N ALA A 512 -91.05 24.31 -4.41
CA ALA A 512 -90.81 23.97 -5.83
C ALA A 512 -89.30 23.73 -6.17
N LEU A 513 -88.81 24.26 -7.31
CA LEU A 513 -87.49 24.14 -7.98
C LEU A 513 -87.35 25.36 -8.95
N PRO A 514 -86.15 25.80 -9.39
CA PRO A 514 -85.23 25.13 -10.36
C PRO A 514 -83.81 24.89 -9.79
N GLN A 515 -82.90 24.01 -10.30
CA GLN A 515 -82.29 23.82 -11.66
C GLN A 515 -81.39 24.98 -12.11
N THR A 516 -80.20 24.81 -12.73
CA THR A 516 -79.40 23.67 -13.27
C THR A 516 -77.89 23.85 -12.92
N GLY A 517 -76.96 22.90 -13.14
CA GLY A 517 -77.06 21.58 -13.78
C GLY A 517 -75.75 20.75 -13.72
N ASP A 518 -75.80 19.57 -14.36
CA ASP A 518 -74.83 18.45 -14.44
C ASP A 518 -74.66 18.11 -15.96
N PRO A 519 -73.99 17.04 -16.47
CA PRO A 519 -73.17 15.94 -15.89
C PRO A 519 -71.80 15.79 -16.65
N ALA A 520 -71.03 14.68 -16.78
CA ALA A 520 -71.11 13.25 -16.38
C ALA A 520 -69.67 12.69 -16.19
N LEU A 521 -69.33 11.58 -15.51
CA LEU A 521 -70.01 10.34 -15.07
C LEU A 521 -70.18 9.22 -16.15
N PRO A 522 -70.27 7.91 -15.79
CA PRO A 522 -69.27 7.07 -15.08
C PRO A 522 -69.23 5.58 -15.59
N VAL A 523 -68.92 4.61 -14.71
CA VAL A 523 -69.01 3.11 -14.84
C VAL A 523 -67.85 2.45 -15.63
N ALA A 524 -67.00 1.53 -15.15
CA ALA A 524 -67.04 0.37 -14.23
C ALA A 524 -67.20 -1.01 -14.97
N PRO A 525 -67.14 -2.22 -14.35
CA PRO A 525 -66.06 -3.20 -14.68
C PRO A 525 -66.55 -4.64 -15.04
N VAL A 526 -65.62 -5.62 -15.03
CA VAL A 526 -65.77 -7.09 -14.75
C VAL A 526 -65.48 -8.13 -15.89
N ALA A 527 -64.56 -9.07 -15.57
CA ALA A 527 -64.39 -10.49 -15.97
C ALA A 527 -64.09 -11.03 -17.42
N VAL A 528 -63.00 -11.83 -17.48
CA VAL A 528 -62.86 -13.22 -18.03
C VAL A 528 -63.09 -13.54 -19.53
N GLY A 529 -62.12 -14.24 -20.15
CA GLY A 529 -62.24 -14.97 -21.43
C GLY A 529 -61.02 -15.90 -21.71
N VAL A 530 -61.19 -16.98 -22.50
CA VAL A 530 -60.17 -18.06 -22.68
C VAL A 530 -60.03 -18.50 -24.15
N ALA A 531 -58.79 -18.67 -24.65
CA ALA A 531 -58.35 -19.59 -25.72
C ALA A 531 -56.83 -19.38 -26.03
N ALA A 532 -56.09 -20.20 -26.80
CA ALA A 532 -55.86 -21.66 -26.85
C ALA A 532 -54.97 -21.98 -28.09
N VAL A 533 -54.17 -23.07 -28.06
CA VAL A 533 -53.34 -23.61 -29.19
C VAL A 533 -52.11 -22.75 -29.57
N GLY A 534 -50.92 -23.28 -29.90
CA GLY A 534 -50.38 -24.66 -29.80
C GLY A 534 -49.13 -24.90 -30.68
N THR A 535 -48.30 -25.92 -30.33
CA THR A 535 -47.12 -26.49 -31.07
C THR A 535 -45.96 -25.54 -31.45
N LEU A 536 -44.64 -25.77 -31.20
CA LEU A 536 -43.74 -26.95 -31.07
C LEU A 536 -42.95 -27.27 -32.36
N LEU A 537 -41.61 -27.06 -32.31
CA LEU A 537 -40.45 -27.57 -33.10
C LEU A 537 -39.26 -26.66 -32.69
N VAL A 538 -38.05 -27.06 -32.25
CA VAL A 538 -37.07 -28.12 -32.60
C VAL A 538 -36.39 -27.89 -33.95
N GLY A 539 -35.08 -27.53 -33.96
CA GLY A 539 -34.28 -27.49 -35.20
C GLY A 539 -32.87 -26.86 -35.13
N ALA A 540 -31.85 -27.72 -35.03
CA ALA A 540 -30.49 -27.63 -35.61
C ALA A 540 -29.58 -26.38 -35.45
N ALA A 541 -28.36 -26.64 -34.95
CA ALA A 541 -27.20 -25.77 -34.94
C ALA A 541 -26.53 -25.57 -36.32
N LEU A 542 -25.61 -24.58 -36.42
CA LEU A 542 -24.43 -24.67 -37.29
C LEU A 542 -23.24 -23.85 -36.78
N ARG A 543 -22.03 -24.28 -37.17
CA ARG A 543 -20.70 -23.85 -36.70
C ARG A 543 -20.22 -22.58 -37.39
N CYS A 544 -19.22 -21.91 -36.80
CA CYS A 544 -17.96 -21.63 -37.50
C CYS A 544 -16.77 -21.51 -36.52
N ARG A 545 -15.53 -21.54 -37.03
CA ARG A 545 -14.25 -21.51 -36.30
C ARG A 545 -13.17 -20.95 -37.24
N ALA A 546 -12.10 -20.36 -36.68
CA ALA A 546 -11.06 -19.59 -37.39
C ALA A 546 -11.60 -18.25 -37.96
N HIS A 547 -10.79 -17.20 -38.09
CA HIS A 547 -9.32 -17.13 -37.96
C HIS A 547 -8.77 -16.96 -36.54
#